data_AF-A0A8J3A8L9-F1
#
_entry.id   AF-A0A8J3A8L9-F1
#
_cell.length_a   1.000
_cell.length_b   1.000
_cell.length_c   1.000
_cell.angle_alpha   90.00
_cell.angle_beta   90.00
_cell.angle_gamma   90.00
#
_symmetry.space_group_name_H-M   'P 1'
#
loop_
_entity.id
_entity.type
_entity.pdbx_description
1 polymer ?
#
loop_
_entity_poly.entity_id
_entity_poly.type
_entity_poly.pdbx_seq_one_letter_code
_entity_poly.pdbx_strand_id
1 'polypeptide(L)' 'MAKAPKSTPETGDRVVLRGRGNTGTLSSVNANLWARVDWDDDGPKFCHLHELAKAD' A
#
# COMPACT_ATOMS: atom_id res chain seq x y z
N MET A 1 5.78 19.62 14.13
CA MET A 1 5.86 18.62 13.05
C MET A 1 4.60 17.79 13.10
N ALA A 2 3.73 17.90 12.09
CA ALA A 2 2.48 17.15 12.07
C ALA A 2 2.78 15.65 11.98
N LYS A 3 2.34 14.89 12.98
CA LYS A 3 2.39 13.42 12.98
C LYS A 3 1.68 12.97 11.70
N ALA A 4 2.40 12.33 10.78
CA ALA A 4 1.75 11.63 9.67
C ALA A 4 0.65 10.75 10.28
N PRO A 5 -0.59 10.77 9.73
CA PRO A 5 -1.66 9.93 10.26
C PRO A 5 -1.12 8.49 10.30
N LYS A 6 -1.30 7.82 11.44
CA LYS A 6 -0.79 6.47 11.78
C LYS A 6 -1.20 5.34 10.81
N SER A 7 -1.76 5.66 9.64
CA SER A 7 -2.45 4.75 8.73
C SER A 7 -1.95 4.85 7.28
N THR A 8 -0.91 5.65 7.00
CA THR A 8 -0.27 5.63 5.68
C THR A 8 0.73 4.47 5.66
N PRO A 9 0.52 3.43 4.84
CA PRO A 9 1.45 2.31 4.78
C PRO A 9 2.79 2.77 4.19
N GLU A 10 3.87 2.22 4.73
CA GLU A 10 5.24 2.55 4.32
C GLU A 10 5.85 1.39 3.51
N THR A 11 6.88 1.69 2.71
CA THR A 11 7.60 0.65 1.97
C THR A 11 8.07 -0.46 2.91
N GLY A 12 7.70 -1.70 2.61
CA GLY A 12 7.93 -2.90 3.42
C GLY A 12 6.70 -3.34 4.22
N ASP A 13 5.69 -2.48 4.39
CA ASP A 13 4.47 -2.85 5.09
C ASP A 13 3.60 -3.79 4.26
N ARG A 14 2.88 -4.67 4.98
CA ARG A 14 1.80 -5.44 4.40
C ARG A 14 0.57 -4.53 4.24
N VAL A 15 0.02 -4.55 3.03
CA VAL A 15 -1.12 -3.72 2.64
C VAL A 15 -2.24 -4.57 2.10
N VAL A 16 -3.47 -4.07 2.24
CA VAL A 16 -4.66 -4.64 1.63
C VAL A 16 -5.30 -3.60 0.72
N LEU A 17 -5.78 -4.02 -0.45
CA LEU A 17 -6.55 -3.16 -1.33
C LEU A 17 -7.97 -3.01 -0.79
N ARG A 18 -8.36 -1.77 -0.48
CA ARG A 18 -9.70 -1.43 0.01
C ARG A 18 -10.75 -1.95 -0.96
N GLY A 19 -11.69 -2.75 -0.47
CA GLY A 19 -12.82 -3.26 -1.25
C GLY A 19 -12.57 -4.53 -2.07
N ARG A 20 -11.31 -5.00 -2.23
CA ARG A 20 -11.01 -6.30 -2.86
C ARG A 20 -10.53 -7.36 -1.87
N GLY A 21 -9.97 -6.96 -0.73
CA GLY A 21 -9.43 -7.90 0.27
C GLY A 21 -8.11 -8.54 -0.15
N ASN A 22 -7.58 -8.25 -1.35
CA ASN A 22 -6.25 -8.68 -1.76
C ASN A 22 -5.19 -8.08 -0.85
N THR A 23 -4.29 -8.91 -0.34
CA THR A 23 -3.11 -8.50 0.43
C THR A 23 -1.84 -8.58 -0.40
N GLY A 24 -0.90 -7.71 -0.09
CA GLY A 24 0.39 -7.65 -0.72
C GLY A 24 1.39 -6.88 0.12
N THR A 25 2.62 -6.77 -0.37
CA THR A 25 3.68 -6.01 0.30
C THR A 25 3.96 -4.74 -0.47
N LEU A 26 3.92 -3.60 0.22
CA LEU A 26 4.26 -2.32 -0.37
C LEU A 26 5.75 -2.28 -0.69
N SER A 27 6.11 -2.22 -1.97
CA SER A 27 7.51 -2.25 -2.42
C SER A 27 8.09 -0.84 -2.60
N SER A 28 7.28 0.13 -3.00
CA SER A 28 7.74 1.53 -3.16
C SER A 28 6.56 2.48 -3.35
N VAL A 29 6.75 3.75 -3.01
CA VAL A 29 5.77 4.82 -3.25
C VAL A 29 6.47 5.99 -3.94
N ASN A 30 5.89 6.52 -5.01
CA ASN A 30 6.44 7.68 -5.71
C ASN A 30 5.87 9.01 -5.20
N ALA A 31 6.40 10.14 -5.70
CA ALA A 31 5.95 11.48 -5.32
C ALA A 31 4.48 11.78 -5.67
N ASN A 32 3.90 11.04 -6.62
CA ASN A 32 2.49 11.14 -7.01
C ASN A 32 1.59 10.19 -6.21
N LEU A 33 2.08 9.64 -5.09
CA LEU A 33 1.35 8.69 -4.24
C LEU A 33 0.93 7.39 -4.95
N TRP A 34 1.59 7.03 -6.04
CA TRP A 34 1.46 5.69 -6.61
C TRP A 34 2.36 4.73 -5.87
N ALA A 35 1.73 3.69 -5.34
CA ALA A 35 2.32 2.61 -4.59
C ALA A 35 2.51 1.39 -5.51
N ARG A 36 3.75 0.89 -5.60
CA ARG A 36 4.03 -0.42 -6.17
C ARG A 36 3.85 -1.45 -5.07
N VAL A 37 2.88 -2.35 -5.24
CA VAL A 37 2.56 -3.42 -4.29
C VAL A 37 2.80 -4.75 -4.96
N ASP A 38 3.53 -5.63 -4.29
CA ASP A 38 3.68 -7.02 -4.68
C ASP A 38 2.51 -7.82 -4.09
N TRP A 39 1.48 -8.07 -4.91
CA TRP A 39 0.26 -8.77 -4.48
C TRP A 39 0.51 -10.27 -4.44
N ASP A 40 0.09 -10.92 -3.35
CA ASP A 40 0.31 -12.36 -3.13
C ASP A 40 -0.26 -13.22 -4.28
N ASP A 41 -1.43 -12.85 -4.85
CA ASP A 41 -2.12 -13.60 -5.92
C ASP A 41 -1.81 -13.14 -7.36
N ASP A 42 -1.31 -11.92 -7.55
CA ASP A 42 -1.35 -11.23 -8.86
C ASP A 42 0.02 -10.61 -9.24
N GLY A 43 1.01 -10.73 -8.35
CA GLY A 43 2.36 -10.17 -8.52
C GLY A 43 2.42 -8.64 -8.38
N PRO A 44 3.53 -8.02 -8.81
CA PRO A 44 3.77 -6.60 -8.60
C PRO A 44 2.90 -5.73 -9.50
N LYS A 45 2.02 -4.91 -8.91
CA LYS A 45 1.19 -3.92 -9.59
C LYS A 45 1.30 -2.54 -8.96
N PHE A 46 0.93 -1.53 -9.74
CA PHE A 46 0.79 -0.16 -9.26
C PHE A 46 -0.65 0.12 -8.86
N CYS A 47 -0.81 0.71 -7.68
CA CYS A 47 -2.09 1.12 -7.11
C CYS A 47 -1.90 2.49 -6.48
N HIS A 48 -2.97 3.26 -6.27
CA HIS A 48 -2.83 4.53 -5.61
C HIS A 48 -2.83 4.33 -4.08
N LEU A 49 -1.96 5.04 -3.35
CA LEU A 49 -1.73 4.82 -1.91
C LEU A 49 -3.02 4.96 -1.07
N HIS A 50 -3.94 5.83 -1.50
CA HIS A 50 -5.25 5.99 -0.85
C HIS A 50 -6.21 4.79 -0.99
N GLU A 51 -5.97 3.91 -1.97
CA GLU A 51 -6.72 2.66 -2.16
C GLU A 51 -6.19 1.56 -1.24
N LEU A 52 -5.03 1.79 -0.61
CA LEU A 52 -4.39 0.84 0.28
C LEU A 52 -4.78 1.13 1.73
N ALA A 53 -4.81 0.06 2.52
CA ALA A 53 -4.84 0.11 3.97
C ALA A 53 -3.73 -0.81 4.50
N LYS A 54 -3.18 -0.49 5.66
CA LYS A 54 -2.25 -1.39 6.35
C LYS A 54 -3.02 -2.65 6.75
N ALA A 55 -2.48 -3.81 6.40
CA ALA A 55 -2.99 -5.09 6.93
C ALA A 55 -2.41 -5.24 8.35
N ASP A 56 -3.29 -5.38 9.34
CA ASP A 56 -2.92 -5.64 10.74
C ASP A 56 -2.44 -7.08 10.94
#